data_AF-A5GBS4-F1
#
_entry.id   AF-A5GBS4-F1
#
_cell.length_a   1.000
_cell.length_b   1.000
_cell.length_c   1.000
_cell.angle_alpha   90.00
_cell.angle_beta   90.00
_cell.angle_gamma   90.00
#
_symmetry.space_group_name_H-M   'P 1'
#
loop_
_entity.id
_entity.type
_entity.pdbx_description
1 polymer ?
#
loop_
_entity_poly.entity_id
_entity_poly.type
_entity_poly.pdbx_seq_one_letter_code
_entity_poly.pdbx_strand_id
1 'polypeptide(L)' 'MEFNNDLGNKAIQEVIGAYPEIGGILNRFEIGCVTCKVGICLLKDVVSIHGLSKEDEARIEAEINAYLEMR' A
#
# COMPACT_ATOMS: atom_id res chain seq x y z
N MET A 1 1.03 -4.21 -10.71
CA MET A 1 1.32 -3.01 -9.93
C MET A 1 2.80 -2.98 -9.67
N GLU A 2 3.44 -1.87 -10.00
CA GLU A 2 4.87 -1.67 -9.90
C GLU A 2 5.12 -0.54 -8.88
N PHE A 3 5.33 -0.92 -7.61
CA PHE A 3 5.71 0.04 -6.59
C PHE A 3 7.23 0.24 -6.58
N ASN A 4 7.68 1.49 -6.53
CA ASN A 4 9.10 1.84 -6.48
C ASN A 4 9.82 1.17 -5.29
N ASN A 5 11.14 0.96 -5.42
CA ASN A 5 11.99 0.36 -4.38
C ASN A 5 11.57 -1.05 -3.92
N ASP A 6 10.95 -1.84 -4.81
CA ASP A 6 10.44 -3.18 -4.52
C ASP A 6 9.39 -3.22 -3.39
N LEU A 7 8.77 -2.06 -3.09
CA LEU A 7 7.89 -1.92 -1.93
C LEU A 7 6.66 -2.83 -2.00
N GLY A 8 6.23 -3.16 -3.22
CA GLY A 8 5.12 -4.08 -3.48
C GLY A 8 5.32 -5.48 -2.92
N ASN A 9 6.58 -5.92 -2.78
CA ASN A 9 6.96 -7.23 -2.26
C ASN A 9 7.33 -7.22 -0.77
N LYS A 10 7.13 -6.10 -0.08
CA LYS A 10 7.35 -6.00 1.37
C LYS A 10 6.05 -6.24 2.15
N ALA A 11 6.21 -6.78 3.35
CA ALA A 11 5.10 -6.97 4.28
C ALA A 11 4.48 -5.62 4.64
N ILE A 12 3.15 -5.54 4.69
CA ILE A 12 2.44 -4.29 4.91
C ILE A 12 2.83 -3.59 6.21
N GLN A 13 3.10 -4.34 7.28
CA GLN A 13 3.56 -3.78 8.56
C GLN A 13 4.95 -3.13 8.46
N GLU A 14 5.86 -3.72 7.68
CA GLU A 14 7.18 -3.11 7.42
C GLU A 14 7.02 -1.81 6.63
N VAL A 15 6.15 -1.82 5.61
CA VAL A 15 5.89 -0.65 4.77
C VAL A 15 5.32 0.50 5.58
N ILE A 16 4.23 0.29 6.34
CA ILE A 16 3.60 1.37 7.10
C ILE A 16 4.44 1.79 8.32
N GLY A 17 5.28 0.91 8.84
CA GLY A 17 6.25 1.23 9.91
C GLY A 17 7.37 2.15 9.40
N ALA A 18 7.88 1.90 8.20
CA ALA A 18 8.89 2.76 7.56
C ALA A 18 8.30 4.04 6.94
N TYR A 19 7.05 3.96 6.48
CA TYR A 19 6.36 5.02 5.74
C TYR A 19 4.92 5.20 6.24
N PRO A 20 4.70 5.89 7.38
CA PRO A 20 3.37 6.10 7.95
C PRO A 20 2.38 6.75 6.98
N GLU A 21 2.84 7.64 6.11
CA GLU A 21 2.01 8.28 5.07
C GLU A 21 1.39 7.26 4.11
N ILE A 22 2.08 6.16 3.79
CA ILE A 22 1.52 5.08 2.95
C ILE A 22 0.34 4.41 3.65
N GLY A 23 0.41 4.22 4.97
CA GLY A 23 -0.75 3.77 5.75
C GLY A 23 -1.94 4.74 5.65
N GLY A 24 -1.65 6.05 5.64
CA GLY A 24 -2.65 7.09 5.39
C GLY A 24 -3.27 7.03 3.99
N ILE A 25 -2.49 6.73 2.95
CA ILE A 25 -2.99 6.51 1.58
C ILE A 25 -3.97 5.34 1.58
N LEU A 26 -3.55 4.18 2.09
CA LEU A 26 -4.35 2.96 2.09
C LEU A 26 -5.64 3.09 2.92
N ASN A 27 -5.61 3.82 4.03
CA ASN A 27 -6.79 4.05 4.87
C ASN A 27 -7.89 4.87 4.18
N ARG A 28 -7.56 5.73 3.20
CA ARG A 28 -8.59 6.46 2.42
C ARG A 28 -9.47 5.55 1.57
N PHE A 29 -8.97 4.35 1.28
CA PHE A 29 -9.68 3.32 0.52
C PHE A 29 -10.14 2.18 1.44
N GLU A 30 -10.08 2.36 2.76
CA GLU A 30 -10.46 1.36 3.78
C GLU A 30 -9.64 0.04 3.72
N ILE A 31 -8.46 0.08 3.09
CA ILE A 31 -7.56 -1.09 2.94
C ILE A 31 -6.25 -0.96 3.73
N GLY A 32 -6.05 0.10 4.50
CA GLY A 32 -4.85 0.32 5.31
C GLY A 32 -4.72 -0.60 6.52
N CYS A 33 -5.32 -1.79 6.46
CA CYS A 33 -5.65 -2.75 7.50
C CYS A 33 -4.56 -2.93 8.57
N VAL A 34 -4.47 -1.96 9.48
CA VAL A 34 -3.73 -2.02 10.76
C VAL A 34 -4.33 -3.05 11.71
N THR A 35 -5.52 -3.57 11.41
CA THR A 35 -6.19 -4.62 12.18
C THR A 35 -5.80 -6.04 11.74
N CYS A 36 -5.02 -6.19 10.66
CA CYS A 36 -4.45 -7.48 10.28
C CYS A 36 -3.43 -7.92 11.34
N LYS A 37 -3.87 -8.78 12.27
CA LYS A 37 -3.06 -9.26 13.42
C LYS A 37 -1.77 -9.98 13.02
N VAL A 38 -1.67 -10.43 11.77
CA VAL A 38 -0.49 -11.11 11.23
C VAL A 38 0.41 -10.12 10.47
N GLY A 39 -0.18 -9.24 9.64
CA GLY A 39 0.56 -8.16 8.99
C GLY A 39 1.59 -8.58 7.94
N ILE A 40 1.55 -9.83 7.49
CA ILE A 40 2.52 -10.43 6.54
C ILE A 40 2.12 -10.28 5.07
N CYS A 41 0.90 -9.83 4.79
CA CYS A 41 0.44 -9.62 3.42
C CYS A 41 1.36 -8.63 2.73
N LEU A 42 1.70 -8.90 1.47
CA LEU A 42 2.50 -7.98 0.67
C LEU A 42 1.68 -6.74 0.33
N LEU A 43 2.31 -5.57 0.23
CA LEU A 43 1.62 -4.33 -0.14
C LEU A 43 0.81 -4.49 -1.43
N LYS A 44 1.39 -5.12 -2.47
CA LYS A 44 0.68 -5.34 -3.73
C LYS A 44 -0.55 -6.24 -3.57
N ASP A 45 -0.50 -7.20 -2.65
CA ASP A 45 -1.61 -8.11 -2.42
C ASP A 45 -2.73 -7.38 -1.68
N VAL A 46 -2.38 -6.58 -0.65
CA VAL A 46 -3.34 -5.71 0.07
C VAL A 46 -4.09 -4.78 -0.89
N VAL A 47 -3.41 -4.22 -1.89
CA VAL A 47 -4.09 -3.36 -2.88
C VAL A 47 -4.96 -4.18 -3.84
N SER A 48 -4.57 -5.41 -4.19
CA SER A 48 -5.27 -6.22 -5.21
C SER A 48 -6.46 -7.04 -4.69
N ILE A 49 -6.43 -7.52 -3.45
CA ILE A 49 -7.38 -8.55 -2.97
C ILE A 49 -8.62 -7.99 -2.26
N HIS A 50 -8.67 -6.68 -2.05
CA HIS A 50 -9.74 -6.02 -1.30
C HIS A 50 -10.94 -5.59 -2.17
N GLY A 51 -11.02 -6.06 -3.42
CA GLY A 51 -12.15 -5.79 -4.29
C GLY A 51 -12.26 -4.34 -4.74
N LEU A 52 -11.14 -3.61 -4.75
CA LEU A 52 -11.08 -2.26 -5.30
C LEU A 52 -11.35 -2.26 -6.81
N SER A 53 -11.82 -1.12 -7.31
CA SER A 53 -11.87 -0.90 -8.75
C SER A 53 -10.45 -0.81 -9.32
N LYS A 54 -10.28 -1.10 -10.62
CA LYS A 54 -8.97 -0.93 -11.28
C LYS A 54 -8.47 0.51 -11.27
N GLU A 55 -9.39 1.47 -11.24
CA GLU A 55 -9.08 2.89 -11.12
C GLU A 55 -8.52 3.22 -9.73
N ASP A 56 -9.11 2.66 -8.67
CA ASP A 56 -8.62 2.85 -7.31
C ASP A 56 -7.26 2.17 -7.08
N GLU A 57 -7.07 0.93 -7.58
CA GLU A 57 -5.76 0.25 -7.55
C GLU A 57 -4.67 1.13 -8.21
N ALA A 58 -4.92 1.63 -9.42
CA ALA A 58 -3.99 2.47 -10.16
C ALA A 58 -3.73 3.81 -9.45
N ARG A 59 -4.75 4.38 -8.81
CA ARG A 59 -4.62 5.61 -8.03
C ARG A 59 -3.74 5.40 -6.80
N ILE A 60 -3.90 4.28 -6.09
CA ILE A 60 -3.06 3.95 -4.92
C ILE A 60 -1.61 3.75 -5.36
N GLU A 61 -1.38 3.03 -6.46
CA GLU A 61 -0.05 2.85 -7.05
C GLU A 61 0.62 4.20 -7.37
N ALA A 62 -0.08 5.08 -8.08
CA ALA A 62 0.43 6.40 -8.43
C ALA A 62 0.73 7.28 -7.21
N GLU A 63 -0.18 7.32 -6.22
CA GLU A 63 0.00 8.12 -5.01
C GLU A 63 1.18 7.63 -4.17
N ILE A 64 1.37 6.32 -4.04
CA ILE A 64 2.51 5.73 -3.33
C ILE A 64 3.83 6.02 -4.07
N ASN A 65 3.87 5.84 -5.38
CA ASN A 65 5.09 6.11 -6.16
C ASN A 65 5.48 7.59 -6.13
N ALA A 66 4.51 8.49 -6.27
CA ALA A 66 4.75 9.94 -6.16
C ALA A 66 5.29 10.31 -4.77
N TYR A 67 4.74 9.73 -3.71
CA TYR A 67 5.26 9.93 -2.34
C TYR A 67 6.72 9.46 -2.19
N LEU A 68 7.08 8.33 -2.80
CA LEU A 68 8.45 7.80 -2.76
C LEU A 68 9.44 8.66 -3.57
N GLU A 69 9.01 9.30 -4.65
CA GLU A 69 9.85 10.18 -5.49
C GLU A 69 10.15 11.52 -4.83
N MET A 70 9.29 11.98 -3.91
CA MET A 70 9.46 13.25 -3.19
C MET A 70 10.40 13.14 -1.97
N ARG A 71 11.02 11.99 -1.74
CA ARG A 71 11.85 11.68 -0.56
C ARG A 71 13.33 11.54 -0.89
#